data_AF-A0A1S2KG84-F1
#
_entry.id   AF-A0A1S2KG84-F1
#
_cell.length_a   1.000
_cell.length_b   1.000
_cell.length_c   1.000
_cell.angle_alpha   90.00
_cell.angle_beta   90.00
_cell.angle_gamma   90.00
#
_symmetry.space_group_name_H-M   'P 1'
#
loop_
_entity.id
_entity.type
_entity.pdbx_description
1 polymer ?
#
loop_
_entity_poly.entity_id
_entity_poly.type
_entity_poly.pdbx_seq_one_letter_code
_entity_poly.pdbx_strand_id
1 'polypeptide(L)'
;MRVADLTDSRAATDALLKLLKRGRWTPRAVAHFLWSSGDRSVRQAARRPQALVQITALHGVLAGLARKRRPGPRWVAASWALSVLHLGLLEERDRISAADALTLARGNLPATALGSTRWVGVAAIALDVADGRLARHQHTASPFGDYADSFADAAFWTWLTLRHEPSRAVRAAAITAWALPIATVTAIGIPRGTMPERPRPTLLRPAAAMQAIVAMRRLLRH
;
A
#
# COMPACT_ATOMS: atom_id res chain seq x y z
N MET A 1 -0.85 -28.70 -7.19
CA MET A 1 0.03 -27.55 -6.92
C MET A 1 -0.55 -26.73 -5.78
N ARG A 2 0.21 -26.42 -4.72
CA ARG A 2 -0.32 -25.61 -3.61
C ARG A 2 -0.33 -24.14 -4.05
N VAL A 3 -1.27 -23.35 -3.53
CA VAL A 3 -1.34 -21.90 -3.82
C VAL A 3 -0.02 -21.19 -3.46
N ALA A 4 0.68 -21.68 -2.44
CA ALA A 4 2.01 -21.23 -2.05
C ALA A 4 3.08 -21.33 -3.16
N ASP A 5 2.92 -22.25 -4.10
CA ASP A 5 3.94 -22.56 -5.11
C ASP A 5 3.82 -21.67 -6.36
N LEU A 6 2.66 -21.04 -6.57
CA LEU A 6 2.44 -20.14 -7.71
C LEU A 6 3.42 -18.96 -7.67
N THR A 7 4.15 -18.68 -8.75
CA THR A 7 5.02 -17.50 -8.84
C THR A 7 4.23 -16.25 -9.20
N ASP A 8 3.27 -16.38 -10.13
CA ASP A 8 2.34 -15.33 -10.53
C ASP A 8 1.40 -14.92 -9.38
N SER A 9 1.45 -13.63 -9.04
CA SER A 9 0.65 -12.99 -8.01
C SER A 9 -0.85 -13.02 -8.32
N ARG A 10 -1.22 -12.87 -9.60
CA ARG A 10 -2.61 -12.85 -10.05
C ARG A 10 -3.22 -14.25 -10.01
N ALA A 11 -2.55 -15.24 -10.59
CA ALA A 11 -3.00 -16.63 -10.53
C ALA A 11 -3.20 -17.12 -9.09
N ALA A 12 -2.31 -16.72 -8.17
CA ALA A 12 -2.44 -17.06 -6.76
C ALA A 12 -3.65 -16.39 -6.10
N THR A 13 -3.89 -15.11 -6.38
CA THR A 13 -5.06 -14.37 -5.89
C THR A 13 -6.35 -15.01 -6.39
N ASP A 14 -6.43 -15.36 -7.67
CA ASP A 14 -7.59 -16.05 -8.25
C ASP A 14 -7.80 -17.43 -7.62
N ALA A 15 -6.73 -18.18 -7.34
CA ALA A 15 -6.84 -19.47 -6.66
C ALA A 15 -7.39 -19.31 -5.22
N LEU A 16 -6.95 -18.29 -4.48
CA LEU A 16 -7.45 -17.97 -3.14
C LEU A 16 -8.93 -17.54 -3.17
N LEU A 17 -9.32 -16.67 -4.11
CA LEU A 17 -10.71 -16.23 -4.26
C LEU A 17 -11.63 -17.39 -4.68
N LYS A 18 -11.18 -18.28 -5.56
CA LYS A 18 -11.93 -19.52 -5.90
C LYS A 18 -12.15 -20.40 -4.69
N LEU A 19 -11.16 -20.52 -3.81
CA LEU A 19 -11.27 -21.29 -2.56
C LEU A 19 -12.36 -20.72 -1.66
N LEU A 20 -12.34 -19.40 -1.47
CA LEU A 20 -13.31 -18.70 -0.63
C LEU A 20 -14.73 -18.80 -1.19
N LYS A 21 -14.88 -18.65 -2.52
CA LYS A 21 -16.15 -18.83 -3.23
C LYS A 21 -16.71 -20.25 -3.10
N ARG A 22 -15.87 -21.28 -3.32
CA ARG A 22 -16.28 -22.70 -3.18
C ARG A 22 -16.74 -23.02 -1.77
N GLY A 23 -16.06 -22.45 -0.77
CA GLY A 23 -16.41 -22.59 0.64
C GLY A 23 -17.61 -21.77 1.10
N ARG A 24 -18.32 -21.09 0.17
CA ARG A 24 -19.54 -20.30 0.42
C ARG A 24 -19.44 -19.38 1.64
N TRP A 25 -18.28 -18.74 1.85
CA TRP A 25 -18.07 -17.81 2.97
C TRP A 25 -18.19 -18.44 4.37
N THR A 26 -18.14 -19.76 4.49
CA THR A 26 -18.14 -20.40 5.80
C THR A 26 -16.93 -19.94 6.63
N PRO A 27 -17.04 -19.83 7.97
CA PRO A 27 -15.93 -19.42 8.82
C PRO A 27 -14.66 -20.24 8.58
N ARG A 28 -14.82 -21.55 8.33
CA ARG A 28 -13.73 -22.45 7.97
C ARG A 28 -13.05 -22.08 6.65
N ALA A 29 -13.82 -21.70 5.62
CA ALA A 29 -13.28 -21.27 4.34
C ALA A 29 -12.52 -19.93 4.46
N VAL A 30 -13.03 -19.01 5.27
CA VAL A 30 -12.35 -17.74 5.59
C VAL A 30 -11.04 -18.02 6.32
N ALA A 31 -11.05 -18.84 7.36
CA ALA A 31 -9.83 -19.22 8.09
C ALA A 31 -8.80 -19.89 7.16
N HIS A 32 -9.24 -20.78 6.28
CA HIS A 32 -8.37 -21.44 5.32
C HIS A 32 -7.81 -20.48 4.26
N PHE A 33 -8.61 -19.51 3.80
CA PHE A 33 -8.17 -18.43 2.92
C PHE A 33 -7.08 -17.58 3.60
N LEU A 34 -7.32 -17.14 4.83
CA LEU A 34 -6.37 -16.31 5.59
C LEU A 34 -5.06 -17.06 5.85
N TRP A 35 -5.16 -18.32 6.28
CA TRP A 35 -3.99 -19.17 6.48
C TRP A 35 -3.20 -19.38 5.19
N SER A 36 -3.88 -19.72 4.09
CA SER A 36 -3.22 -19.97 2.79
C SER A 36 -2.56 -18.71 2.23
N SER A 37 -3.18 -17.54 2.42
CA SER A 37 -2.62 -16.25 2.05
C SER A 37 -1.38 -15.94 2.90
N GLY A 38 -1.46 -16.12 4.21
CA GLY A 38 -0.34 -15.91 5.14
C GLY A 38 0.86 -16.84 4.88
N ASP A 39 0.63 -18.16 4.75
CA ASP A 39 1.68 -19.13 4.42
C ASP A 39 2.37 -18.77 3.10
N ARG A 40 1.60 -18.37 2.09
CA ARG A 40 2.15 -17.87 0.82
C ARG A 40 3.02 -16.65 1.04
N SER A 41 2.54 -15.61 1.72
CA SER A 41 3.31 -14.39 1.98
C SER A 41 4.64 -14.69 2.67
N VAL A 42 4.63 -15.55 3.69
CA VAL A 42 5.85 -15.95 4.41
C VAL A 42 6.83 -16.68 3.50
N ARG A 43 6.37 -17.66 2.71
CA ARG A 43 7.23 -18.38 1.76
C ARG A 43 7.79 -17.48 0.68
N GLN A 44 6.99 -16.55 0.16
CA GLN A 44 7.42 -15.61 -0.87
C GLN A 44 8.44 -14.60 -0.34
N ALA A 45 8.31 -14.17 0.92
CA ALA A 45 9.32 -13.37 1.59
C ALA A 45 10.63 -14.15 1.79
N ALA A 46 10.55 -15.41 2.25
CA ALA A 46 11.72 -16.27 2.44
C ALA A 46 12.47 -16.56 1.13
N ARG A 47 11.76 -16.62 -0.01
CA ARG A 47 12.35 -16.77 -1.35
C ARG A 47 13.05 -15.50 -1.87
N ARG A 48 12.89 -14.36 -1.20
CA ARG A 48 13.48 -13.06 -1.58
C ARG A 48 14.30 -12.48 -0.43
N PRO A 49 15.38 -13.15 -0.02
CA PRO A 49 16.15 -12.73 1.15
C PRO A 49 16.74 -11.33 0.96
N GLN A 50 17.15 -10.97 -0.25
CA GLN A 50 17.73 -9.66 -0.51
C GLN A 50 16.71 -8.53 -0.39
N ALA A 51 15.54 -8.64 -1.01
CA ALA A 51 14.47 -7.67 -0.83
C ALA A 51 14.01 -7.56 0.63
N LEU A 52 13.93 -8.69 1.36
CA LEU A 52 13.61 -8.69 2.79
C LEU A 52 14.63 -7.90 3.61
N VAL A 53 15.93 -8.09 3.33
CA VAL A 53 17.01 -7.31 3.97
C VAL A 53 16.89 -5.83 3.63
N GLN A 54 16.67 -5.47 2.36
CA GLN A 54 16.53 -4.08 1.92
C GLN A 54 15.34 -3.37 2.58
N ILE A 55 14.16 -4.02 2.60
CA ILE A 55 12.96 -3.49 3.25
C ILE A 55 13.19 -3.34 4.76
N THR A 56 13.84 -4.32 5.39
CA THR A 56 14.12 -4.28 6.83
C THR A 56 15.11 -3.17 7.17
N ALA A 57 16.17 -3.00 6.38
CA ALA A 57 17.14 -1.91 6.53
C ALA A 57 16.47 -0.54 6.37
N LEU A 58 15.67 -0.36 5.31
CA LEU A 58 14.91 0.87 5.07
C LEU A 58 14.00 1.22 6.25
N HIS A 59 13.20 0.26 6.72
CA HIS A 59 12.31 0.47 7.87
C HIS A 59 13.08 0.63 9.19
N GLY A 60 14.26 0.03 9.34
CA GLY A 60 15.14 0.27 10.48
C GLY A 60 15.61 1.73 10.55
N VAL A 61 16.02 2.31 9.42
CA VAL A 61 16.36 3.74 9.30
C VAL A 61 15.15 4.60 9.64
N LEU A 62 13.98 4.32 9.04
CA LEU A 62 12.74 5.06 9.30
C LEU A 62 12.31 4.97 10.77
N ALA A 63 12.45 3.80 11.40
CA ALA A 63 12.12 3.60 12.81
C ALA A 63 13.07 4.42 13.70
N GLY A 64 14.37 4.48 13.36
CA GLY A 64 15.35 5.35 14.00
C GLY A 64 14.93 6.82 13.96
N LEU A 65 14.52 7.31 12.78
CA LEU A 65 14.02 8.68 12.59
C LEU A 65 12.70 8.95 13.35
N ALA A 66 11.91 7.91 13.61
CA ALA A 66 10.59 8.00 14.25
C ALA A 66 10.59 7.84 15.78
N ARG A 67 11.71 7.47 16.42
CA ARG A 67 11.79 7.02 17.83
C ARG A 67 11.08 7.89 18.87
N LYS A 68 11.05 9.22 18.70
CA LYS A 68 10.45 10.18 19.64
C LYS A 68 9.20 10.89 19.11
N ARG A 69 8.58 10.34 18.05
CA ARG A 69 7.49 10.99 17.32
C ARG A 69 6.22 10.17 17.39
N ARG A 70 5.06 10.80 17.13
CA ARG A 70 3.78 10.12 16.90
C ARG A 70 3.37 10.33 15.45
N PRO A 71 2.89 9.31 14.72
CA PRO A 71 2.54 7.95 15.17
C PRO A 71 3.74 7.01 15.42
N GLY A 72 4.96 7.42 15.08
CA GLY A 72 6.19 6.84 15.64
C GLY A 72 6.55 5.44 15.14
N PRO A 73 7.30 4.64 15.92
CA PRO A 73 7.80 3.33 15.50
C PRO A 73 6.72 2.30 15.16
N ARG A 74 5.52 2.41 15.76
CA ARG A 74 4.40 1.49 15.47
C ARG A 74 3.89 1.64 14.03
N TRP A 75 3.87 2.88 13.52
CA TRP A 75 3.54 3.16 12.12
C TRP A 75 4.54 2.48 11.18
N VAL A 76 5.83 2.66 11.47
CA VAL A 76 6.91 2.07 10.69
C VAL A 76 6.87 0.54 10.74
N ALA A 77 6.59 -0.04 11.90
CA ALA A 77 6.43 -1.49 12.05
C ALA A 77 5.24 -2.04 11.25
N ALA A 78 4.10 -1.33 11.24
CA ALA A 78 2.95 -1.70 10.43
C ALA A 78 3.25 -1.61 8.93
N SER A 79 3.91 -0.53 8.50
CA SER A 79 4.40 -0.38 7.12
C SER A 79 5.34 -1.54 6.74
N TRP A 80 6.32 -1.85 7.60
CA TRP A 80 7.27 -2.94 7.38
C TRP A 80 6.54 -4.28 7.21
N ALA A 81 5.62 -4.60 8.12
CA ALA A 81 4.86 -5.84 8.06
C ALA A 81 4.06 -5.96 6.75
N LEU A 82 3.39 -4.87 6.34
CA LEU A 82 2.68 -4.83 5.07
C LEU A 82 3.62 -5.04 3.88
N SER A 83 4.77 -4.37 3.84
CA SER A 83 5.74 -4.55 2.76
C SER A 83 6.28 -5.98 2.69
N VAL A 84 6.62 -6.59 3.83
CA VAL A 84 7.12 -7.98 3.88
C VAL A 84 6.06 -8.96 3.41
N LEU A 85 4.80 -8.80 3.85
CA LEU A 85 3.69 -9.68 3.45
C LEU A 85 3.39 -9.61 1.95
N HIS A 86 3.79 -8.53 1.27
CA HIS A 86 3.56 -8.32 -0.16
C HIS A 86 4.81 -8.56 -1.02
N LEU A 87 5.93 -9.05 -0.46
CA LEU A 87 7.15 -9.35 -1.24
C LEU A 87 6.92 -10.31 -2.41
N GLY A 88 5.89 -11.15 -2.36
CA GLY A 88 5.49 -12.00 -3.50
C GLY A 88 5.10 -11.23 -4.76
N LEU A 89 4.76 -9.94 -4.65
CA LEU A 89 4.44 -9.06 -5.77
C LEU A 89 5.68 -8.54 -6.52
N LEU A 90 6.89 -8.80 -6.01
CA LEU A 90 8.11 -8.54 -6.77
C LEU A 90 8.30 -9.54 -7.92
N GLU A 91 7.51 -10.62 -7.94
CA GLU A 91 7.51 -11.64 -9.00
C GLU A 91 8.92 -12.18 -9.23
N GLU A 92 9.52 -11.98 -10.39
CA GLU A 92 10.85 -12.49 -10.71
C GLU A 92 11.99 -11.71 -10.03
N ARG A 93 11.70 -10.53 -9.46
CA ARG A 93 12.71 -9.68 -8.84
C ARG A 93 13.06 -10.13 -7.42
N ASP A 94 14.35 -10.09 -7.11
CA ASP A 94 14.93 -10.41 -5.81
C ASP A 94 15.19 -9.16 -4.94
N ARG A 95 15.06 -7.96 -5.51
CA ARG A 95 15.41 -6.65 -4.93
C ARG A 95 14.31 -5.61 -5.15
N ILE A 96 14.15 -4.72 -4.19
CA ILE A 96 13.34 -3.50 -4.37
C ILE A 96 14.09 -2.48 -5.23
N SER A 97 13.37 -1.71 -6.05
CA SER A 97 13.93 -0.62 -6.84
C SER A 97 14.08 0.65 -5.99
N ALA A 98 14.80 1.63 -6.53
CA ALA A 98 14.85 2.96 -5.93
C ALA A 98 13.45 3.63 -5.90
N ALA A 99 12.61 3.37 -6.90
CA ALA A 99 11.22 3.85 -6.91
C ALA A 99 10.42 3.23 -5.75
N ASP A 100 10.50 1.92 -5.55
CA ASP A 100 9.84 1.23 -4.43
C ASP A 100 10.30 1.81 -3.07
N ALA A 101 11.60 2.10 -2.92
CA ALA A 101 12.14 2.69 -1.69
C ALA A 101 11.59 4.11 -1.44
N LEU A 102 11.43 4.93 -2.49
CA LEU A 102 10.82 6.26 -2.39
C LEU A 102 9.34 6.17 -1.99
N THR A 103 8.58 5.26 -2.60
CA THR A 103 7.18 5.01 -2.26
C THR A 103 7.03 4.58 -0.80
N LEU A 104 7.88 3.67 -0.32
CA LEU A 104 7.87 3.24 1.08
C LEU A 104 8.28 4.37 2.05
N ALA A 105 9.25 5.20 1.67
CA ALA A 105 9.62 6.38 2.46
C ALA A 105 8.46 7.40 2.53
N ARG A 106 7.76 7.61 1.41
CA ARG A 106 6.57 8.47 1.29
C ARG A 106 5.45 8.00 2.22
N GLY A 107 5.13 6.71 2.22
CA GLY A 107 4.14 6.13 3.14
C GLY A 107 4.51 6.26 4.63
N ASN A 108 5.79 6.48 4.95
CA ASN A 108 6.29 6.66 6.32
C ASN A 108 6.52 8.12 6.74
N LEU A 109 6.29 9.10 5.85
CA LEU A 109 6.36 10.52 6.20
C LEU A 109 5.65 10.88 7.52
N PRO A 110 4.45 10.32 7.85
CA PRO A 110 3.76 10.63 9.10
C PRO A 110 4.62 10.40 10.34
N ALA A 111 5.47 9.37 10.32
CA ALA A 111 6.34 9.01 11.43
C ALA A 111 7.62 9.85 11.53
N THR A 112 7.94 10.65 10.51
CA THR A 112 9.18 11.44 10.43
C THR A 112 9.00 12.88 10.94
N ALA A 113 10.08 13.68 10.90
CA ALA A 113 10.02 15.11 11.22
C ALA A 113 9.13 15.91 10.28
N LEU A 114 9.04 15.50 9.01
CA LEU A 114 8.20 16.17 8.02
C LEU A 114 6.71 16.01 8.34
N GLY A 115 6.31 14.93 9.03
CA GLY A 115 4.93 14.66 9.41
C GLY A 115 4.24 15.83 10.13
N SER A 116 4.92 16.51 11.04
CA SER A 116 4.34 17.65 11.78
C SER A 116 4.27 18.95 10.97
N THR A 117 4.95 19.03 9.83
CA THR A 117 5.07 20.28 9.08
C THR A 117 3.84 20.57 8.22
N ARG A 118 3.62 21.84 7.87
CA ARG A 118 2.60 22.23 6.87
C ARG A 118 2.92 21.76 5.45
N TRP A 119 4.20 21.47 5.19
CA TRP A 119 4.71 21.04 3.89
C TRP A 119 4.56 19.54 3.63
N VAL A 120 4.11 18.76 4.62
CA VAL A 120 4.06 17.29 4.51
C VAL A 120 3.26 16.81 3.29
N GLY A 121 2.14 17.45 2.96
CA GLY A 121 1.34 17.09 1.78
C GLY A 121 2.05 17.39 0.47
N VAL A 122 2.78 18.51 0.39
CA VAL A 122 3.58 18.88 -0.79
C VAL A 122 4.74 17.90 -0.96
N ALA A 123 5.43 17.57 0.12
CA ALA A 123 6.51 16.59 0.12
C ALA A 123 6.03 15.20 -0.35
N ALA A 124 4.83 14.78 0.09
CA ALA A 124 4.23 13.54 -0.38
C ALA A 124 3.96 13.54 -1.88
N ILE A 125 3.35 14.61 -2.42
CA ILE A 125 3.12 14.75 -3.87
C ILE A 125 4.45 14.76 -4.64
N ALA A 126 5.48 15.45 -4.13
CA ALA A 126 6.78 15.50 -4.78
C ALA A 126 7.43 14.10 -4.85
N LEU A 127 7.34 13.32 -3.78
CA LEU A 127 7.86 11.94 -3.74
C LEU A 127 7.08 11.01 -4.68
N ASP A 128 5.76 11.17 -4.77
CA ASP A 128 4.87 10.42 -5.68
C ASP A 128 5.19 10.71 -7.18
N VAL A 129 5.48 11.97 -7.50
CA VAL A 129 5.94 12.30 -8.86
C VAL A 129 7.33 11.74 -9.12
N ALA A 130 8.21 11.79 -8.12
CA ALA A 130 9.60 11.32 -8.24
C ALA A 130 9.67 9.79 -8.42
N ASP A 131 8.94 9.02 -7.62
CA ASP A 131 8.94 7.56 -7.72
C ASP A 131 8.35 7.08 -9.05
N GLY A 132 7.26 7.68 -9.52
CA GLY A 132 6.63 7.34 -10.79
C GLY A 132 7.51 7.71 -11.99
N ARG A 133 8.22 8.85 -11.94
CA ARG A 133 9.21 9.21 -12.96
C ARG A 133 10.39 8.24 -12.96
N LEU A 134 10.91 7.90 -11.78
CA LEU A 134 12.02 6.98 -11.63
C LEU A 134 11.67 5.58 -12.13
N ALA A 135 10.49 5.07 -11.79
CA ALA A 135 10.00 3.78 -12.23
C ALA A 135 9.86 3.70 -13.75
N ARG A 136 9.36 4.75 -14.40
CA ARG A 136 9.25 4.82 -15.87
C ARG A 136 10.61 4.94 -16.54
N HIS A 137 11.48 5.81 -16.01
CA HIS A 137 12.80 6.04 -16.58
C HIS A 137 13.71 4.80 -16.47
N GLN A 138 13.64 4.07 -15.37
CA GLN A 138 14.47 2.88 -15.14
C GLN A 138 13.78 1.58 -15.57
N HIS A 139 12.55 1.64 -16.12
CA HIS A 139 11.74 0.47 -16.46
C HIS A 139 11.58 -0.51 -15.29
N THR A 140 11.43 0.00 -14.06
CA THR A 140 11.32 -0.81 -12.83
C THR A 140 9.89 -0.91 -12.29
N ALA A 141 8.88 -0.56 -13.09
CA ALA A 141 7.48 -0.74 -12.71
C ALA A 141 7.20 -2.21 -12.37
N SER A 142 6.50 -2.46 -11.27
CA SER A 142 6.20 -3.82 -10.80
C SER A 142 4.87 -3.86 -10.05
N PRO A 143 4.23 -5.04 -9.95
CA PRO A 143 3.04 -5.19 -9.13
C PRO A 143 3.27 -4.80 -7.67
N PHE A 144 4.47 -5.07 -7.12
CA PHE A 144 4.84 -4.63 -5.78
C PHE A 144 4.80 -3.11 -5.66
N GLY A 145 5.47 -2.39 -6.56
CA GLY A 145 5.52 -0.93 -6.56
C GLY A 145 4.13 -0.33 -6.67
N ASP A 146 3.30 -0.83 -7.59
CA ASP A 146 1.94 -0.32 -7.79
C ASP A 146 1.04 -0.53 -6.54
N TYR A 147 1.19 -1.67 -5.85
CA TYR A 147 0.45 -1.92 -4.60
C TYR A 147 0.99 -1.09 -3.45
N ALA A 148 2.32 -0.97 -3.32
CA ALA A 148 2.96 -0.14 -2.32
C ALA A 148 2.55 1.32 -2.47
N ASP A 149 2.44 1.81 -3.70
CA ASP A 149 1.99 3.15 -4.06
C ASP A 149 0.55 3.41 -3.58
N SER A 150 -0.37 2.51 -3.94
CA SER A 150 -1.76 2.58 -3.51
C SER A 150 -1.90 2.56 -1.97
N PHE A 151 -1.10 1.73 -1.27
CA PHE A 151 -1.11 1.67 0.19
C PHE A 151 -0.48 2.90 0.83
N ALA A 152 0.64 3.39 0.30
CA ALA A 152 1.32 4.58 0.78
C ALA A 152 0.38 5.79 0.68
N ASP A 153 -0.31 5.93 -0.45
CA ASP A 153 -1.32 6.95 -0.66
C ASP A 153 -2.48 6.83 0.33
N ALA A 154 -3.15 5.68 0.37
CA ALA A 154 -4.29 5.48 1.24
C ALA A 154 -3.93 5.74 2.71
N ALA A 155 -2.79 5.24 3.19
CA ALA A 155 -2.33 5.43 4.56
C ALA A 155 -1.98 6.90 4.83
N PHE A 156 -1.16 7.52 3.98
CA PHE A 156 -0.69 8.88 4.16
C PHE A 156 -1.85 9.89 4.12
N TRP A 157 -2.67 9.84 3.07
CA TRP A 157 -3.75 10.81 2.88
C TRP A 157 -4.87 10.61 3.89
N THR A 158 -5.18 9.38 4.28
CA THR A 158 -6.12 9.13 5.37
C THR A 158 -5.61 9.71 6.68
N TRP A 159 -4.34 9.46 7.03
CA TRP A 159 -3.74 10.04 8.23
C TRP A 159 -3.74 11.57 8.20
N LEU A 160 -3.31 12.18 7.08
CA LEU A 160 -3.23 13.63 6.94
C LEU A 160 -4.61 14.27 7.10
N THR A 161 -5.61 13.69 6.43
CA THR A 161 -7.00 14.14 6.49
C THR A 161 -7.58 13.99 7.89
N LEU A 162 -7.46 12.81 8.51
CA LEU A 162 -8.00 12.57 9.86
C LEU A 162 -7.36 13.47 10.92
N ARG A 163 -6.07 13.77 10.76
CA ARG A 163 -5.29 14.52 11.76
C ARG A 163 -5.40 16.03 11.58
N HIS A 164 -5.53 16.53 10.35
CA HIS A 164 -5.38 17.96 10.05
C HIS A 164 -6.56 18.59 9.30
N GLU A 165 -7.55 17.83 8.83
CA GLU A 165 -8.73 18.42 8.18
C GLU A 165 -9.90 18.62 9.18
N PRO A 166 -10.24 19.87 9.52
CA PRO A 166 -11.37 20.20 10.39
C PRO A 166 -12.74 20.00 9.72
N SER A 167 -12.84 20.13 8.40
CA SER A 167 -14.13 19.96 7.71
C SER A 167 -14.54 18.48 7.66
N ARG A 168 -15.62 18.15 8.37
CA ARG A 168 -16.20 16.79 8.35
C ARG A 168 -16.58 16.34 6.94
N ALA A 169 -17.06 17.27 6.11
CA ALA A 169 -17.42 16.99 4.72
C ALA A 169 -16.19 16.64 3.86
N VAL A 170 -15.12 17.44 3.94
CA VAL A 170 -13.87 17.18 3.21
C VAL A 170 -13.24 15.86 3.70
N ARG A 171 -13.30 15.61 5.02
CA ARG A 171 -12.80 14.37 5.60
C ARG A 171 -13.56 13.13 5.12
N ALA A 172 -14.89 13.19 5.10
CA ALA A 172 -15.72 12.12 4.57
C ALA A 172 -15.45 11.90 3.07
N ALA A 173 -15.38 12.97 2.28
CA ALA A 173 -15.06 12.89 0.86
C ALA A 173 -13.69 12.25 0.59
N ALA A 174 -12.66 12.65 1.34
CA ALA A 174 -11.31 12.09 1.22
C ALA A 174 -11.29 10.59 1.55
N ILE A 175 -11.87 10.19 2.68
CA ILE A 175 -11.90 8.77 3.10
C ILE A 175 -12.67 7.93 2.08
N THR A 176 -13.83 8.41 1.63
CA THR A 176 -14.63 7.73 0.62
C THR A 176 -13.86 7.57 -0.70
N ALA A 177 -13.12 8.59 -1.14
CA ALA A 177 -12.34 8.53 -2.37
C ALA A 177 -11.30 7.37 -2.36
N TRP A 178 -10.73 7.05 -1.20
CA TRP A 178 -9.80 5.92 -1.05
C TRP A 178 -10.50 4.58 -0.79
N ALA A 179 -11.57 4.55 0.01
CA ALA A 179 -12.26 3.33 0.42
C ALA A 179 -13.12 2.72 -0.70
N LEU A 180 -14.02 3.50 -1.29
CA LEU A 180 -14.10 3.66 -2.74
C LEU A 180 -13.75 2.45 -3.65
N PRO A 181 -12.64 2.59 -4.41
CA PRO A 181 -12.14 1.55 -5.30
C PRO A 181 -11.88 0.21 -4.62
N ILE A 182 -11.35 0.20 -3.39
CA ILE A 182 -11.04 -1.02 -2.65
C ILE A 182 -12.31 -1.81 -2.36
N ALA A 183 -13.35 -1.14 -1.87
CA ALA A 183 -14.65 -1.74 -1.61
C ALA A 183 -15.26 -2.29 -2.90
N THR A 184 -15.13 -1.58 -4.02
CA THR A 184 -15.65 -1.99 -5.33
C THR A 184 -14.93 -3.24 -5.86
N VAL A 185 -13.58 -3.24 -5.87
CA VAL A 185 -12.78 -4.40 -6.30
C VAL A 185 -13.07 -5.60 -5.42
N THR A 186 -13.17 -5.39 -4.10
CA THR A 186 -13.48 -6.44 -3.13
C THR A 186 -14.88 -7.00 -3.39
N ALA A 187 -15.92 -6.14 -3.43
CA ALA A 187 -17.31 -6.55 -3.63
C ALA A 187 -17.56 -7.27 -4.97
N ILE A 188 -16.75 -7.00 -5.99
CA ILE A 188 -16.82 -7.68 -7.28
C ILE A 188 -15.99 -8.97 -7.29
N GLY A 189 -14.76 -8.94 -6.76
CA GLY A 189 -13.82 -10.06 -6.86
C GLY A 189 -14.19 -11.24 -5.97
N ILE A 190 -14.68 -10.95 -4.76
CA ILE A 190 -15.13 -11.93 -3.78
C ILE A 190 -16.21 -12.86 -4.37
N PRO A 191 -17.36 -12.36 -4.87
CA PRO A 191 -18.41 -13.21 -5.41
C PRO A 191 -18.02 -13.88 -6.74
N ARG A 192 -17.21 -13.20 -7.56
CA ARG A 192 -16.72 -13.78 -8.83
C ARG A 192 -15.74 -14.93 -8.59
N GLY A 193 -14.98 -14.87 -7.49
CA GLY A 193 -13.91 -15.82 -7.20
C GLY A 193 -12.66 -15.56 -8.04
N THR A 194 -12.54 -14.37 -8.63
CA THR A 194 -11.41 -13.95 -9.46
C THR A 194 -11.21 -12.44 -9.30
N MET A 195 -9.97 -11.99 -9.41
CA MET A 195 -9.63 -10.58 -9.33
C MET A 195 -10.18 -9.85 -10.56
N PRO A 196 -11.03 -8.81 -10.38
CA PRO A 196 -11.49 -8.01 -11.51
C PRO A 196 -10.29 -7.33 -12.18
N GLU A 197 -10.46 -6.96 -13.46
CA GLU A 197 -9.47 -6.14 -14.14
C GLU A 197 -9.22 -4.84 -13.38
N ARG A 198 -8.00 -4.33 -13.53
CA ARG A 198 -7.55 -3.14 -12.83
C ARG A 198 -8.55 -1.99 -13.07
N PRO A 199 -9.00 -1.29 -12.01
CA PRO A 199 -9.94 -0.19 -12.17
C PRO A 199 -9.36 0.87 -13.12
N ARG A 200 -10.21 1.39 -14.02
CA ARG A 200 -9.82 2.40 -15.00
C ARG A 200 -9.28 3.67 -14.29
N PRO A 201 -8.32 4.40 -14.89
CA PRO A 201 -7.74 5.62 -14.30
C PRO A 201 -8.78 6.68 -13.87
N THR A 202 -9.95 6.69 -14.51
CA THR A 202 -11.06 7.59 -14.16
C THR A 202 -11.59 7.37 -12.74
N LEU A 203 -11.52 6.15 -12.21
CA LEU A 203 -11.93 5.84 -10.83
C LEU A 203 -10.93 6.35 -9.78
N LEU A 204 -9.70 6.68 -10.20
CA LEU A 204 -8.64 7.21 -9.33
C LEU A 204 -8.58 8.74 -9.32
N ARG A 205 -9.23 9.41 -10.29
CA ARG A 205 -9.27 10.89 -10.39
C ARG A 205 -9.83 11.58 -9.13
N PRO A 206 -10.89 11.07 -8.47
CA PRO A 206 -11.38 11.68 -7.24
C PRO A 206 -10.33 11.68 -6.13
N ALA A 207 -9.54 10.60 -6.02
CA ALA A 207 -8.48 10.50 -5.02
C ALA A 207 -7.39 11.55 -5.28
N ALA A 208 -6.87 11.64 -6.50
CA ALA A 208 -5.87 12.64 -6.89
C ALA A 208 -6.34 14.09 -6.66
N ALA A 209 -7.59 14.41 -6.99
CA ALA A 209 -8.15 15.74 -6.71
C ALA A 209 -8.19 16.02 -5.19
N MET A 210 -8.59 15.03 -4.40
CA MET A 210 -8.60 15.16 -2.93
C MET A 210 -7.20 15.31 -2.34
N GLN A 211 -6.17 14.68 -2.91
CA GLN A 211 -4.77 14.89 -2.50
C GLN A 211 -4.39 16.37 -2.61
N ALA A 212 -4.64 16.98 -3.77
CA ALA A 212 -4.35 18.39 -4.01
C ALA A 212 -5.11 19.31 -3.05
N ILE A 213 -6.41 19.05 -2.85
CA ILE A 213 -7.26 19.84 -1.94
C ILE A 213 -6.73 19.75 -0.50
N VAL A 214 -6.48 18.55 0.02
CA VAL A 214 -6.02 18.35 1.40
C VAL A 214 -4.61 18.92 1.60
N ALA A 215 -3.71 18.74 0.63
CA ALA A 215 -2.36 19.30 0.68
C ALA A 215 -2.38 20.84 0.70
N MET A 216 -3.14 21.47 -0.20
CA MET A 216 -3.26 22.92 -0.28
C MET A 216 -3.86 23.49 1.01
N ARG A 217 -4.93 22.88 1.51
CA ARG A 217 -5.56 23.31 2.77
C ARG A 217 -4.62 23.17 3.97
N ARG A 218 -3.79 22.12 4.01
CA ARG A 218 -2.76 21.99 5.05
C ARG A 218 -1.68 23.06 4.92
N LEU A 219 -1.25 23.36 3.70
CA LEU A 219 -0.20 24.35 3.43
C LEU A 219 -0.61 25.77 3.83
N LEU A 220 -1.85 26.15 3.49
CA LEU A 220 -2.39 27.49 3.73
C LEU A 220 -2.84 27.74 5.19
N ARG A 221 -2.86 26.70 6.02
CA ARG A 221 -3.24 26.80 7.44
C ARG A 221 -2.01 26.88 8.33
N HIS A 222 -1.95 27.96 9.12
CA HIS A 222 -0.96 28.19 10.17
C HIS A 222 -1.30 27.41 11.43
#